data_AF-A0A7Y0TKT8-F1
#
_entry.id   AF-A0A7Y0TKT8-F1
#
_cell.length_a   1.000
_cell.length_b   1.000
_cell.length_c   1.000
_cell.angle_alpha   90.00
_cell.angle_beta   90.00
_cell.angle_gamma   90.00
#
_symmetry.space_group_name_H-M   'P 1'
#
loop_
_entity.id
_entity.type
_entity.pdbx_description
1 polymer ?
#
loop_
_entity_poly.entity_id
_entity_poly.type
_entity_poly.pdbx_seq_one_letter_code
_entity_poly.pdbx_strand_id
1 'polypeptide(L)'
;MDRVVTYLDNLFEDDYDLPVEWVIISPLAKGVDRIVARSILKKDNSRLQVLMPFSLDEYRNDFSDKNDLEEFNELLLKADPALTDNYINTQDSTSLPRTLGYLRVGKEVVDSCETLIAIWDGKTEESEGGTAEIIRYALERGRTILRIDAENPDTGATLLKNYLYKCYPYGS
;
A
#
# COMPACT_ATOMS: atom_id res chain seq x y z
N MET A 1 5.31 0.60 15.38
CA MET A 1 6.05 0.95 14.15
C MET A 1 7.33 0.14 14.03
N ASP A 2 8.26 0.25 14.97
CA ASP A 2 9.59 -0.40 14.85
C ASP A 2 9.53 -1.92 14.60
N ARG A 3 8.62 -2.64 15.26
CA ARG A 3 8.43 -4.08 15.06
C ARG A 3 7.95 -4.46 13.63
N VAL A 4 7.12 -3.62 13.02
CA VAL A 4 6.65 -3.82 11.62
C VAL A 4 7.81 -3.68 10.64
N VAL A 5 8.66 -2.66 10.86
CA VAL A 5 9.84 -2.41 10.01
C VAL A 5 10.77 -3.63 10.04
N THR A 6 11.09 -4.13 11.24
CA THR A 6 11.93 -5.32 11.40
C THR A 6 11.33 -6.55 10.72
N TYR A 7 10.02 -6.76 10.85
CA TYR A 7 9.36 -7.90 10.19
C TYR A 7 9.45 -7.82 8.67
N LEU A 8 9.19 -6.63 8.10
CA LEU A 8 9.28 -6.42 6.65
C LEU A 8 10.70 -6.58 6.14
N ASP A 9 11.69 -6.04 6.85
CA ASP A 9 13.10 -6.21 6.50
C ASP A 9 13.44 -7.72 6.45
N ASN A 10 13.07 -8.50 7.48
CA ASN A 10 13.29 -9.96 7.49
C ASN A 10 12.55 -10.70 6.36
N LEU A 11 11.30 -10.31 6.07
CA LEU A 11 10.52 -10.93 4.99
C LEU A 11 11.18 -10.75 3.62
N PHE A 12 11.88 -9.62 3.41
CA PHE A 12 12.58 -9.34 2.18
C PHE A 12 14.04 -9.81 2.18
N GLU A 13 14.60 -10.23 3.32
CA GLU A 13 15.98 -10.74 3.44
C GLU A 13 16.15 -12.17 2.92
N ASP A 14 15.08 -12.97 2.77
CA ASP A 14 15.21 -14.35 2.32
C ASP A 14 15.80 -14.45 0.89
N ASP A 15 17.00 -15.03 0.84
CA ASP A 15 17.88 -15.19 -0.30
C ASP A 15 17.54 -16.49 -1.06
N TYR A 16 16.35 -16.51 -1.67
CA TYR A 16 16.11 -17.47 -2.73
C TYR A 16 16.68 -16.88 -4.01
N ASP A 17 17.67 -17.56 -4.60
CA ASP A 17 18.36 -17.27 -5.88
C ASP A 17 17.42 -17.44 -7.10
N LEU A 18 16.17 -17.04 -6.92
CA LEU A 18 15.15 -16.97 -7.95
C LEU A 18 15.25 -15.58 -8.58
N PRO A 19 15.23 -15.47 -9.92
CA PRO A 19 15.23 -14.19 -10.61
C PRO A 19 13.85 -13.52 -10.49
N VAL A 20 13.47 -13.15 -9.27
CA VAL A 20 12.21 -12.49 -8.94
C VAL A 20 12.52 -11.01 -8.80
N GLU A 21 11.97 -10.21 -9.72
CA GLU A 21 11.99 -8.76 -9.63
C GLU A 21 10.90 -8.31 -8.65
N TRP A 22 11.26 -7.50 -7.67
CA TRP A 22 10.31 -6.99 -6.68
C TRP A 22 9.84 -5.61 -7.07
N VAL A 23 8.56 -5.47 -7.45
CA VAL A 23 7.95 -4.16 -7.69
C VAL A 23 6.93 -3.87 -6.59
N ILE A 24 7.20 -2.86 -5.76
CA ILE A 24 6.22 -2.35 -4.80
C ILE A 24 5.47 -1.20 -5.43
N ILE A 25 4.14 -1.29 -5.38
CA ILE A 25 3.22 -0.27 -5.86
C ILE A 25 2.62 0.40 -4.63
N SER A 26 2.82 1.71 -4.49
CA SER A 26 2.48 2.42 -3.26
C SER A 26 2.03 3.85 -3.52
N PRO A 27 0.99 4.35 -2.83
CA PRO A 27 0.65 5.77 -2.87
C PRO A 27 1.50 6.63 -1.93
N LEU A 28 2.47 6.04 -1.23
CA LEU A 28 3.37 6.73 -0.32
C LEU A 28 2.62 7.60 0.72
N ALA A 29 1.41 7.19 1.12
CA ALA A 29 0.71 7.85 2.20
C ALA A 29 1.53 7.74 3.50
N LYS A 30 1.30 8.65 4.45
CA LYS A 30 2.05 8.64 5.70
C LYS A 30 1.90 7.28 6.41
N GLY A 31 3.01 6.75 6.90
CA GLY A 31 3.05 5.54 7.72
C GLY A 31 3.44 4.29 6.92
N VAL A 32 2.51 3.33 6.83
CA VAL A 32 2.79 1.96 6.35
C VAL A 32 3.37 1.95 4.93
N ASP A 33 2.76 2.70 4.02
CA ASP A 33 3.17 2.76 2.61
C ASP A 33 4.64 3.14 2.44
N ARG A 34 5.11 4.10 3.25
CA ARG A 34 6.50 4.58 3.23
C ARG A 34 7.46 3.63 3.92
N ILE A 35 6.99 2.92 4.95
CA ILE A 35 7.76 1.88 5.63
C ILE A 35 8.04 0.72 4.66
N VAL A 36 7.01 0.23 3.97
CA VAL A 36 7.15 -0.84 2.97
C VAL A 36 8.05 -0.38 1.82
N ALA A 37 7.86 0.85 1.32
CA ALA A 37 8.71 1.41 0.27
C ALA A 37 10.18 1.50 0.71
N ARG A 38 10.48 1.90 1.95
CA ARG A 38 11.85 1.89 2.47
C ARG A 38 12.45 0.50 2.57
N SER A 39 11.69 -0.45 3.11
CA SER A 39 12.18 -1.82 3.32
C SER A 39 12.53 -2.47 1.98
N ILE A 40 11.69 -2.32 0.96
CA ILE A 40 11.98 -2.94 -0.34
C ILE A 40 13.18 -2.30 -1.04
N LEU A 41 13.34 -0.97 -0.96
CA LEU A 41 14.43 -0.25 -1.62
C LEU A 41 15.83 -0.61 -1.08
N LYS A 42 15.91 -1.38 0.02
CA LYS A 42 17.16 -1.98 0.51
C LYS A 42 17.56 -3.24 -0.26
N LYS A 43 16.62 -3.89 -0.96
CA LYS A 43 16.85 -5.14 -1.68
C LYS A 43 17.35 -4.87 -3.10
N ASP A 44 18.34 -5.62 -3.53
CA ASP A 44 18.83 -5.60 -4.90
C ASP A 44 17.72 -6.03 -5.87
N ASN A 45 17.72 -5.45 -7.08
CA ASN A 45 16.72 -5.71 -8.14
C ASN A 45 15.27 -5.45 -7.70
N SER A 46 15.07 -4.48 -6.81
CA SER A 46 13.75 -3.96 -6.45
C SER A 46 13.44 -2.64 -7.15
N ARG A 47 12.15 -2.36 -7.31
CA ARG A 47 11.63 -1.11 -7.88
C ARG A 47 10.43 -0.62 -7.08
N LEU A 48 10.27 0.69 -7.06
CA LEU A 48 9.13 1.37 -6.48
C LEU A 48 8.32 2.05 -7.59
N GLN A 49 7.03 1.71 -7.68
CA GLN A 49 6.06 2.43 -8.51
C GLN A 49 5.16 3.26 -7.60
N VAL A 50 5.00 4.54 -7.92
CA VAL A 50 4.14 5.43 -7.14
C VAL A 50 2.84 5.74 -7.90
N LEU A 51 1.70 5.53 -7.25
CA LEU A 51 0.38 5.91 -7.75
C LEU A 51 -0.18 7.01 -6.85
N MET A 52 -0.71 8.10 -7.39
CA MET A 52 -1.17 9.22 -6.55
C MET A 52 -2.69 9.41 -6.60
N PRO A 53 -3.33 9.74 -5.46
CA PRO A 53 -4.76 10.05 -5.43
C PRO A 53 -5.07 11.36 -6.17
N PHE A 54 -4.11 12.29 -6.21
CA PHE A 54 -4.25 13.60 -6.83
C PHE A 54 -3.00 13.96 -7.64
N SER A 55 -3.00 15.13 -8.29
CA SER A 55 -1.77 15.67 -8.87
C SER A 55 -0.69 15.81 -7.79
N LEU A 56 0.58 15.75 -8.18
CA LEU A 56 1.70 15.78 -7.25
C LEU A 56 1.65 17.01 -6.32
N ASP A 57 1.36 18.19 -6.86
CA ASP A 57 1.29 19.42 -6.07
C ASP A 57 0.10 19.41 -5.10
N GLU A 58 -1.04 18.86 -5.51
CA GLU A 58 -2.22 18.76 -4.64
C GLU A 58 -2.05 17.71 -3.54
N TYR A 59 -1.37 16.61 -3.84
CA TYR A 59 -1.10 15.57 -2.85
C TYR A 59 -0.05 16.02 -1.83
N ARG A 60 0.94 16.82 -2.24
CA ARG A 60 1.91 17.43 -1.31
C ARG A 60 1.24 18.29 -0.24
N ASN A 61 0.10 18.90 -0.55
CA ASN A 61 -0.67 19.72 0.41
C ASN A 61 -1.25 18.90 1.57
N ASP A 62 -1.35 17.56 1.46
CA ASP A 62 -1.82 16.70 2.54
C ASP A 62 -0.76 16.46 3.64
N PHE A 63 0.50 16.87 3.41
CA PHE A 63 1.59 16.72 4.37
C PHE A 63 1.89 18.03 5.07
N SER A 64 1.19 18.28 6.19
CA SER A 64 1.33 19.52 6.98
C SER A 64 2.65 19.60 7.78
N ASP A 65 3.28 18.45 8.06
CA ASP A 65 4.57 18.37 8.75
C ASP A 65 5.72 18.36 7.73
N LYS A 66 6.74 19.18 7.98
CA LYS A 66 7.85 19.35 7.04
C LYS A 66 8.66 18.06 6.86
N ASN A 67 8.90 17.30 7.94
CA ASN A 67 9.65 16.05 7.84
C ASN A 67 8.85 15.00 7.06
N ASP A 68 7.53 14.97 7.24
CA ASP A 68 6.61 14.09 6.49
C ASP A 68 6.62 14.41 4.98
N LEU A 69 6.67 15.69 4.60
CA LEU A 69 6.80 16.11 3.21
C LEU A 69 8.19 15.79 2.63
N GLU A 70 9.26 15.99 3.40
CA GLU A 70 10.62 15.65 2.99
C GLU A 70 10.76 14.15 2.75
N GLU A 71 10.29 13.31 3.67
CA GLU A 71 10.28 11.84 3.55
C GLU A 71 9.53 11.37 2.30
N PHE A 72 8.37 11.99 2.00
CA PHE A 72 7.61 11.70 0.78
C PHE A 72 8.43 12.01 -0.47
N ASN A 73 9.02 13.20 -0.55
CA ASN A 73 9.79 13.62 -1.72
C ASN A 73 11.05 12.77 -1.91
N GLU A 74 11.74 12.40 -0.82
CA GLU A 74 12.89 11.51 -0.88
C GLU A 74 12.55 10.12 -1.43
N LEU A 75 11.40 9.56 -1.03
CA LEU A 75 10.94 8.28 -1.56
C LEU A 75 10.47 8.39 -3.01
N LEU A 76 9.76 9.47 -3.36
CA LEU A 76 9.32 9.72 -4.72
C LEU A 76 10.51 9.83 -5.69
N LEU A 77 11.62 10.46 -5.27
CA LEU A 77 12.85 10.54 -6.07
C LEU A 77 13.51 9.18 -6.33
N LYS A 78 13.21 8.17 -5.51
CA LYS A 78 13.70 6.79 -5.66
C LYS A 78 12.74 5.90 -6.45
N ALA A 79 11.55 6.39 -6.80
CA ALA A 79 10.60 5.66 -7.62
C ALA A 79 11.15 5.47 -9.04
N ASP A 80 10.80 4.35 -9.68
CA ASP A 80 11.12 4.09 -11.08
C ASP A 80 10.30 5.05 -11.97
N PRO A 81 10.95 5.99 -12.69
CA PRO A 81 10.24 6.96 -13.53
C PRO A 81 9.44 6.27 -14.65
N ALA A 82 9.94 5.16 -15.20
CA ALA A 82 9.28 4.44 -16.29
C ALA A 82 7.94 3.83 -15.86
N LEU A 83 7.79 3.54 -14.57
CA LEU A 83 6.55 3.01 -13.99
C LEU A 83 5.62 4.10 -13.44
N THR A 84 6.19 5.26 -13.08
CA THR A 84 5.51 6.28 -12.26
C THR A 84 5.01 7.48 -13.07
N ASP A 85 5.73 7.91 -14.11
CA ASP A 85 5.49 9.20 -14.79
C ASP A 85 4.09 9.32 -15.42
N ASN A 86 3.49 8.20 -15.85
CA ASN A 86 2.14 8.15 -16.41
C ASN A 86 1.06 8.56 -15.40
N TYR A 87 1.34 8.49 -14.09
CA TYR A 87 0.39 8.78 -13.02
C TYR A 87 0.58 10.16 -12.39
N ILE A 88 1.80 10.73 -12.47
CA ILE A 88 2.11 12.07 -11.93
C ILE A 88 1.32 13.17 -12.66
N ASN A 89 1.13 13.01 -13.98
CA ASN A 89 0.70 14.10 -14.88
C ASN A 89 -0.75 13.98 -15.38
N THR A 90 -1.50 12.95 -14.97
CA THR A 90 -2.79 12.62 -15.60
C THR A 90 -4.01 12.84 -14.69
N GLN A 91 -3.81 13.14 -13.41
CA GLN A 91 -4.90 13.22 -12.44
C GLN A 91 -5.39 14.66 -12.24
N ASP A 92 -6.31 15.11 -13.11
CA ASP A 92 -7.01 16.39 -12.95
C ASP A 92 -8.04 16.26 -11.79
N SER A 93 -7.63 16.72 -10.61
CA SER A 93 -8.26 16.31 -9.34
C SER A 93 -9.18 17.35 -8.73
N THR A 94 -9.53 18.40 -9.46
CA THR A 94 -10.21 19.56 -8.88
C THR A 94 -11.72 19.36 -8.63
N SER A 95 -12.31 18.22 -9.02
CA SER A 95 -13.78 18.02 -8.99
C SER A 95 -14.29 16.84 -8.16
N LEU A 96 -13.43 15.95 -7.64
CA LEU A 96 -13.87 14.79 -6.85
C LEU A 96 -13.68 15.03 -5.34
N PRO A 97 -14.60 14.54 -4.48
CA PRO A 97 -14.35 14.44 -3.03
C PRO A 97 -13.04 13.71 -2.75
N ARG A 98 -12.21 14.21 -1.80
CA ARG A 98 -10.90 13.62 -1.49
C ARG A 98 -10.97 12.13 -1.17
N THR A 99 -11.99 11.72 -0.41
CA THR A 99 -12.23 10.32 -0.06
C THR A 99 -12.31 9.41 -1.30
N LEU A 100 -12.91 9.90 -2.40
CA LEU A 100 -12.97 9.14 -3.64
C LEU A 100 -11.61 9.07 -4.36
N GLY A 101 -10.77 10.10 -4.24
CA GLY A 101 -9.39 10.06 -4.76
C GLY A 101 -8.54 9.00 -4.07
N TYR A 102 -8.62 8.95 -2.73
CA TYR A 102 -7.96 7.91 -1.93
C TYR A 102 -8.50 6.51 -2.22
N LEU A 103 -9.82 6.36 -2.35
CA LEU A 103 -10.42 5.09 -2.72
C LEU A 103 -10.00 4.65 -4.14
N ARG A 104 -9.96 5.59 -5.10
CA ARG A 104 -9.53 5.32 -6.48
C ARG A 104 -8.11 4.79 -6.51
N VAL A 105 -7.15 5.51 -5.92
CA VAL A 105 -5.75 5.08 -5.94
C VAL A 105 -5.56 3.75 -5.21
N GLY A 106 -6.27 3.51 -4.11
CA GLY A 106 -6.25 2.22 -3.43
C GLY A 106 -6.74 1.07 -4.32
N LYS A 107 -7.80 1.29 -5.12
CA LYS A 107 -8.28 0.32 -6.11
C LYS A 107 -7.29 0.12 -7.25
N GLU A 108 -6.65 1.18 -7.73
CA GLU A 108 -5.60 1.10 -8.76
C GLU A 108 -4.39 0.28 -8.27
N VAL A 109 -3.98 0.42 -7.00
CA VAL A 109 -2.95 -0.43 -6.39
C VAL A 109 -3.37 -1.90 -6.44
N VAL A 110 -4.60 -2.22 -6.02
CA VAL A 110 -5.15 -3.59 -6.06
C VAL A 110 -5.22 -4.15 -7.48
N ASP A 111 -5.60 -3.32 -8.46
CA ASP A 111 -5.67 -3.74 -9.85
C ASP A 111 -4.29 -3.93 -10.48
N SER A 112 -3.25 -3.30 -9.92
CA SER A 112 -1.87 -3.38 -10.42
C SER A 112 -1.01 -4.42 -9.69
N CYS A 113 -1.45 -4.99 -8.56
CA CYS A 113 -0.67 -5.94 -7.77
C CYS A 113 -1.14 -7.40 -7.91
N GLU A 114 -0.22 -8.35 -7.77
CA GLU A 114 -0.55 -9.78 -7.58
C GLU A 114 -0.83 -10.10 -6.10
N THR A 115 -0.04 -9.48 -5.22
CA THR A 115 -0.13 -9.61 -3.77
C THR A 115 -0.29 -8.23 -3.13
N LEU A 116 -1.31 -8.07 -2.29
CA LEU A 116 -1.54 -6.88 -1.47
C LEU A 116 -0.96 -7.11 -0.08
N ILE A 117 -0.07 -6.22 0.38
CA ILE A 117 0.37 -6.18 1.77
C ILE A 117 -0.61 -5.29 2.54
N ALA A 118 -1.29 -5.85 3.54
CA ALA A 118 -2.25 -5.13 4.36
C ALA A 118 -1.81 -5.15 5.83
N ILE A 119 -1.45 -3.99 6.36
CA ILE A 119 -1.22 -3.84 7.81
C ILE A 119 -2.54 -3.44 8.44
N TRP A 120 -3.21 -4.41 9.05
CA TRP A 120 -4.60 -4.27 9.46
C TRP A 120 -4.91 -5.13 10.68
N ASP A 121 -5.60 -4.53 11.66
CA ASP A 121 -6.00 -5.17 12.92
C ASP A 121 -7.17 -6.15 12.74
N GLY A 122 -7.75 -6.23 11.54
CA GLY A 122 -8.83 -7.17 11.23
C GLY A 122 -10.21 -6.67 11.64
N LYS A 123 -10.32 -5.46 12.20
CA LYS A 123 -11.61 -4.88 12.59
C LYS A 123 -12.30 -4.30 11.37
N THR A 124 -13.55 -4.70 11.16
CA THR A 124 -14.37 -4.34 9.99
C THR A 124 -15.16 -3.05 10.17
N GLU A 125 -14.78 -2.19 11.13
CA GLU A 125 -15.57 -0.99 11.43
C GLU A 125 -15.69 -0.09 10.18
N GLU A 126 -16.96 0.17 9.83
CA GLU A 126 -17.46 0.73 8.58
C GLU A 126 -17.06 2.20 8.39
N SER A 127 -15.82 2.45 7.99
CA SER A 127 -15.47 3.73 7.37
C SER A 127 -15.44 3.56 5.85
N GLU A 128 -16.37 4.22 5.16
CA GLU A 128 -16.34 4.35 3.69
C GLU A 128 -14.97 4.93 3.26
N GLY A 129 -14.32 4.30 2.27
CA GLY A 129 -12.99 4.72 1.79
C GLY A 129 -11.81 4.27 2.65
N GLY A 130 -12.01 3.46 3.69
CA GLY A 130 -10.95 2.94 4.56
C GLY A 130 -10.26 1.66 4.06
N THR A 131 -9.26 1.19 4.82
CA THR A 131 -8.49 -0.04 4.54
C THR A 131 -9.37 -1.28 4.35
N ALA A 132 -10.49 -1.39 5.08
CA ALA A 132 -11.44 -2.49 4.95
C ALA A 132 -12.09 -2.56 3.56
N GLU A 133 -12.40 -1.42 2.93
CA GLU A 133 -12.99 -1.39 1.58
C GLU A 133 -11.98 -1.87 0.53
N ILE A 134 -10.71 -1.47 0.65
CA ILE A 134 -9.63 -1.92 -0.23
C ILE A 134 -9.37 -3.43 -0.06
N ILE A 135 -9.41 -3.94 1.17
CA ILE A 135 -9.27 -5.38 1.43
C ILE A 135 -10.43 -6.16 0.79
N ARG A 136 -11.67 -5.69 0.96
CA ARG A 136 -12.83 -6.32 0.31
C ARG A 136 -12.68 -6.32 -1.21
N TYR A 137 -12.30 -5.19 -1.79
CA TYR A 137 -12.06 -5.08 -3.24
C TYR A 137 -10.96 -6.06 -3.69
N ALA A 138 -9.85 -6.16 -2.95
CA ALA A 138 -8.77 -7.11 -3.26
C ALA A 138 -9.24 -8.57 -3.23
N LEU A 139 -10.08 -8.95 -2.26
CA LEU A 139 -10.68 -10.29 -2.20
C LEU A 139 -11.62 -10.55 -3.38
N GLU A 140 -12.46 -9.58 -3.74
CA GLU A 140 -13.36 -9.65 -4.91
C GLU A 140 -12.59 -9.81 -6.22
N ARG A 141 -11.42 -9.17 -6.33
CA ARG A 141 -10.50 -9.27 -7.48
C ARG A 141 -9.61 -10.53 -7.43
N GLY A 142 -9.76 -11.36 -6.40
CA GLY A 142 -9.00 -12.60 -6.25
C GLY A 142 -7.51 -12.39 -5.95
N ARG A 143 -7.13 -11.23 -5.40
CA ARG A 143 -5.75 -10.95 -5.02
C ARG A 143 -5.34 -11.76 -3.80
N THR A 144 -4.07 -12.13 -3.77
CA THR A 144 -3.45 -12.67 -2.58
C THR A 144 -3.26 -11.53 -1.58
N ILE A 145 -3.72 -11.68 -0.34
CA ILE A 145 -3.54 -10.64 0.68
C ILE A 145 -2.66 -11.17 1.78
N LEU A 146 -1.50 -10.54 1.94
CA LEU A 146 -0.58 -10.77 3.04
C LEU A 146 -0.93 -9.80 4.16
N ARG A 147 -1.66 -10.28 5.17
CA ARG A 147 -2.05 -9.46 6.32
C ARG A 147 -0.96 -9.51 7.39
N ILE A 148 -0.53 -8.35 7.85
CA ILE A 148 0.30 -8.17 9.04
C ILE A 148 -0.58 -7.55 10.13
N ASP A 149 -0.62 -8.14 11.31
CA ASP A 149 -1.35 -7.58 12.45
C ASP A 149 -0.66 -6.28 12.90
N ALA A 150 -1.39 -5.17 12.86
CA ALA A 150 -0.90 -3.87 13.28
C ALA A 150 -0.56 -3.82 14.79
N GLU A 151 -1.29 -4.58 15.62
CA GLU A 151 -1.10 -4.64 17.07
C GLU A 151 0.01 -5.64 17.44
N ASN A 152 0.12 -6.75 16.69
CA ASN A 152 1.06 -7.84 16.97
C ASN A 152 1.84 -8.30 15.73
N PRO A 153 2.68 -7.45 15.11
CA PRO A 153 3.34 -7.77 13.84
C PRO A 153 4.26 -9.01 13.91
N ASP A 154 4.80 -9.31 15.08
CA ASP A 154 5.71 -10.45 15.29
C ASP A 154 5.02 -11.81 15.23
N THR A 155 3.68 -11.87 15.18
CA THR A 155 2.95 -13.14 14.99
C THR A 155 3.11 -13.71 13.58
N GLY A 156 3.79 -12.98 12.70
CA GLY A 156 3.96 -13.34 11.31
C GLY A 156 2.77 -12.92 10.45
N ALA A 157 3.03 -12.81 9.16
CA ALA A 157 2.00 -12.48 8.20
C ALA A 157 1.08 -13.66 7.94
N THR A 158 -0.22 -13.38 7.84
CA THR A 158 -1.25 -14.37 7.55
C THR A 158 -1.82 -14.14 6.15
N LEU A 159 -2.01 -15.23 5.42
CA LEU A 159 -2.62 -15.18 4.10
C LEU A 159 -4.15 -15.10 4.22
N LEU A 160 -4.76 -13.99 3.82
CA LEU A 160 -6.22 -13.94 3.71
C LEU A 160 -6.63 -14.55 2.37
N LYS A 161 -7.45 -15.61 2.43
CA LYS A 161 -8.04 -16.24 1.25
C LYS A 161 -9.55 -16.03 1.24
N ASN A 162 -10.12 -15.92 0.04
CA ASN A 162 -11.54 -15.69 -0.23
C ASN A 162 -12.49 -16.70 0.46
N TYR A 163 -11.99 -17.89 0.85
CA TYR A 163 -12.77 -18.92 1.54
C TYR A 163 -13.18 -18.57 2.99
N LEU A 164 -12.51 -17.62 3.65
CA LEU A 164 -12.82 -17.25 5.04
C LEU A 164 -13.74 -16.03 5.16
N TYR A 165 -13.82 -15.18 4.13
CA TYR A 165 -14.62 -13.95 4.17
C TYR A 165 -16.11 -14.17 3.88
N LYS A 166 -16.49 -15.34 3.34
CA LYS A 166 -17.90 -15.74 3.21
C LYS A 166 -18.55 -16.21 4.51
N CYS A 167 -17.81 -16.31 5.61
CA CYS A 167 -18.31 -16.86 6.88
C CYS A 167 -18.78 -15.81 7.91
N TYR A 168 -18.81 -14.52 7.58
CA TYR A 168 -19.60 -13.54 8.32
C TYR A 168 -20.84 -13.18 7.50
N PRO A 169 -21.91 -13.99 7.55
CA PRO A 169 -23.21 -13.49 7.12
C PRO A 169 -23.58 -12.35 8.06
N TYR A 170 -24.02 -11.25 7.45
CA TYR A 170 -24.66 -10.12 8.09
C TYR A 170 -25.43 -10.52 9.35
N GLY A 171 -25.13 -9.83 10.45
CA GLY A 171 -25.85 -9.97 11.71
C GLY A 171 -27.36 -9.81 11.48
N SER A 172 -28.07 -10.78 12.05
CA SER A 172 -29.50 -10.81 12.36
C SER A 172 -29.99 -9.57 13.10
#